data_AF-A0A3L8E246-F1
#
_entry.id   AF-A0A3L8E246-F1
#
_cell.length_a   1.000
_cell.length_b   1.000
_cell.length_c   1.000
_cell.angle_alpha   90.00
_cell.angle_beta   90.00
_cell.angle_gamma   90.00
#
_symmetry.space_group_name_H-M   'P 1'
#
loop_
_entity.id
_entity.type
_entity.pdbx_description
1 polymer ?
#
loop_
_entity_poly.entity_id
_entity_poly.type
_entity_poly.pdbx_seq_one_letter_code
_entity_poly.pdbx_strand_id
1 'polypeptide(L)'
;MAETGMQNLCQIEKLIGRENYGTWKFAMRACLEAEDLWGCVLGDEAYEADVKKMTKARAKIVLAVQKQNYGHIQNAETPKQAWENLKNAFEDKGLTRKGYPMNIGL
;
A
#
# COMPACT_ATOMS: atom_id res chain seq x y z
N MET A 1 12.81 -29.58 1.07
CA MET A 1 13.32 -28.47 0.24
C MET A 1 12.41 -27.28 0.47
N ALA A 2 12.97 -26.25 1.12
CA ALA A 2 12.46 -24.91 1.42
C ALA A 2 10.94 -24.68 1.52
N GLU A 3 10.41 -24.80 2.74
CA GLU A 3 9.18 -24.13 3.16
C GLU A 3 9.48 -22.64 3.41
N THR A 4 9.60 -21.85 2.35
CA THR A 4 9.90 -20.41 2.46
C THR A 4 8.84 -19.60 1.72
N GLY A 5 7.64 -19.54 2.29
CA GLY A 5 6.50 -18.86 1.65
C GLY A 5 5.78 -17.81 2.50
N MET A 6 6.07 -17.68 3.80
CA MET A 6 5.25 -16.85 4.71
C MET A 6 6.02 -15.92 5.66
N GLN A 7 7.36 -15.90 5.66
CA GLN A 7 8.11 -15.23 6.73
C GLN A 7 8.26 -13.70 6.59
N ASN A 8 8.06 -13.11 5.41
CA ASN A 8 8.35 -11.67 5.23
C ASN A 8 7.26 -10.72 5.72
N LEU A 9 6.01 -11.17 5.91
CA LEU A 9 4.95 -10.31 6.43
C LEU A 9 5.08 -10.03 7.92
N CYS A 10 5.65 -10.96 8.69
CA CYS A 10 5.77 -10.85 10.15
C CYS A 10 6.71 -9.72 10.60
N GLN A 11 7.52 -9.17 9.69
CA GLN A 11 8.46 -8.09 9.97
C GLN A 11 7.89 -6.69 9.64
N ILE A 12 6.78 -6.62 8.90
CA ILE A 12 6.19 -5.34 8.49
C ILE A 12 5.30 -4.83 9.62
N GLU A 13 5.66 -3.68 10.18
CA GLU A 13 4.77 -2.98 11.11
C GLU A 13 3.44 -2.70 10.42
N LYS A 14 2.30 -2.96 11.07
CA LYS A 14 1.00 -2.76 10.45
C LYS A 14 0.73 -1.27 10.21
N LEU A 15 0.09 -0.96 9.09
CA LEU A 15 -0.35 0.40 8.79
C LEU A 15 -1.34 0.89 9.85
N ILE A 16 -0.90 1.85 10.68
CA ILE A 16 -1.73 2.56 11.66
C ILE A 16 -2.45 3.74 11.02
N GLY A 17 -1.79 4.39 10.06
CA GLY A 17 -2.38 5.48 9.32
C GLY A 17 -1.29 6.34 8.70
N ARG A 18 -1.54 7.63 8.59
CA ARG A 18 -0.65 8.58 7.92
C ARG A 18 0.74 8.69 8.56
N GLU A 19 0.82 8.50 9.88
CA GLU A 19 2.08 8.63 10.64
C GLU A 19 3.15 7.61 10.22
N ASN A 20 2.76 6.38 9.87
CA ASN A 20 3.70 5.33 9.46
C ASN A 20 3.55 4.92 8.00
N TYR A 21 2.67 5.58 7.23
CA TYR A 21 2.41 5.21 5.84
C TYR A 21 3.68 5.23 4.97
N GLY A 22 4.57 6.20 5.14
CA GLY A 22 5.83 6.27 4.38
C GLY A 22 6.71 5.04 4.58
N THR A 23 6.97 4.67 5.84
CA THR A 23 7.77 3.50 6.21
C THR A 23 7.06 2.19 5.82
N TRP A 24 5.76 2.10 6.10
CA TRP A 24 4.93 0.97 5.73
C TRP A 24 4.95 0.72 4.22
N LYS A 25 4.77 1.77 3.41
CA LYS A 25 4.78 1.71 1.95
C LYS A 25 6.10 1.15 1.44
N PHE A 26 7.22 1.62 1.98
CA PHE A 26 8.54 1.13 1.62
C PHE A 26 8.71 -0.36 1.95
N ALA A 27 8.38 -0.77 3.17
CA ALA A 27 8.51 -2.17 3.61
C ALA A 27 7.54 -3.12 2.86
N MET A 28 6.29 -2.72 2.66
CA MET A 28 5.30 -3.50 1.92
C MET A 28 5.68 -3.68 0.47
N ARG A 29 6.17 -2.62 -0.19
CA ARG A 29 6.67 -2.72 -1.57
C ARG A 29 7.81 -3.73 -1.67
N ALA A 30 8.81 -3.63 -0.80
CA ALA A 30 9.94 -4.56 -0.79
C ALA A 30 9.49 -6.02 -0.55
N CYS A 31 8.49 -6.24 0.31
CA CYS A 31 7.91 -7.56 0.56
C CYS A 31 7.22 -8.13 -0.68
N LEU A 32 6.45 -7.32 -1.41
CA LEU A 32 5.80 -7.74 -2.64
C LEU A 32 6.80 -7.97 -3.78
N GLU A 33 7.84 -7.15 -3.89
CA GLU A 33 8.93 -7.33 -4.86
C GLU A 33 9.71 -8.63 -4.60
N ALA A 34 10.00 -8.95 -3.33
CA ALA A 34 10.69 -10.19 -2.95
C ALA A 34 9.93 -11.47 -3.32
N GLU A 35 8.61 -11.38 -3.50
CA GLU A 35 7.75 -12.52 -3.83
C GLU A 35 7.20 -12.48 -5.26
N ASP A 36 7.72 -11.57 -6.10
CA ASP A 36 7.26 -11.39 -7.48
C ASP A 36 5.74 -11.10 -7.56
N LEU A 37 5.27 -10.22 -6.66
CA LEU A 37 3.86 -9.82 -6.55
C LEU A 37 3.62 -8.34 -6.87
N TRP A 38 4.68 -7.54 -6.99
CA TRP A 38 4.56 -6.11 -7.22
C TRP A 38 3.86 -5.77 -8.55
N GLY A 39 4.04 -6.61 -9.58
CA GLY A 39 3.32 -6.47 -10.86
C GLY A 39 1.80 -6.45 -10.72
N CYS A 40 1.24 -7.21 -9.76
CA CYS A 40 -0.19 -7.19 -9.46
C CYS A 40 -0.66 -5.82 -8.93
N VAL A 41 0.19 -5.10 -8.21
CA VAL A 41 -0.13 -3.76 -7.68
C VAL A 41 -0.04 -2.69 -8.77
N LEU A 42 0.85 -2.87 -9.74
CA LEU A 42 0.93 -2.00 -10.93
C LEU A 42 -0.27 -2.20 -11.87
N GLY A 43 -0.90 -3.38 -11.83
CA GLY A 43 -1.93 -3.79 -12.78
C GLY A 43 -1.31 -4.14 -14.12
N ASP A 44 -0.22 -4.91 -14.07
CA ASP A 44 0.45 -5.44 -15.24
C ASP A 44 -0.35 -6.63 -15.78
N GLU A 45 -0.72 -6.61 -17.06
CA GLU A 45 -1.62 -7.60 -17.68
C GLU A 45 -1.09 -9.04 -17.53
N ALA A 46 0.23 -9.22 -17.52
CA ALA A 46 0.86 -10.53 -17.33
C ALA A 46 0.62 -11.11 -15.93
N TYR A 47 0.39 -10.25 -14.93
CA TYR A 47 0.14 -10.63 -13.53
C TYR A 47 -1.35 -10.69 -13.21
N GLU A 48 -2.18 -9.90 -13.88
CA GLU A 48 -3.63 -9.91 -13.68
C GLU A 48 -4.28 -11.24 -14.08
N ALA A 49 -3.70 -11.94 -15.07
CA ALA A 49 -4.12 -13.29 -15.44
C ALA A 49 -3.80 -14.34 -14.35
N ASP A 50 -2.83 -14.08 -13.47
CA ASP A 50 -2.45 -14.98 -12.39
C ASP A 50 -3.26 -14.69 -11.12
N VAL A 51 -4.45 -15.29 -11.06
CA VAL A 51 -5.39 -15.16 -9.93
C VAL A 51 -4.74 -15.52 -8.59
N LYS A 52 -3.77 -16.44 -8.57
CA LYS A 52 -3.06 -16.84 -7.35
C LYS A 52 -2.17 -15.71 -6.86
N LYS A 53 -1.39 -15.09 -7.76
CA LYS A 53 -0.56 -13.91 -7.42
C LYS A 53 -1.42 -12.72 -7.01
N MET A 54 -2.51 -12.45 -7.73
CA MET A 54 -3.45 -11.37 -7.40
C MET A 54 -4.06 -11.55 -6.00
N THR A 55 -4.56 -12.75 -5.70
CA THR A 55 -5.13 -13.08 -4.38
C THR A 55 -4.08 -12.98 -3.28
N LYS A 56 -2.86 -13.49 -3.54
CA LYS A 56 -1.75 -13.44 -2.58
C LYS A 56 -1.37 -11.99 -2.28
N ALA A 57 -1.13 -11.17 -3.30
CA ALA A 57 -0.76 -9.76 -3.18
C ALA A 57 -1.82 -8.98 -2.37
N ARG A 58 -3.10 -9.18 -2.68
CA ARG A 58 -4.21 -8.53 -1.97
C ARG A 58 -4.25 -8.96 -0.51
N ALA A 59 -4.13 -10.25 -0.22
CA ALA A 59 -4.11 -10.76 1.14
C ALA A 59 -2.94 -10.19 1.96
N LYS A 60 -1.75 -10.06 1.35
CA LYS A 60 -0.58 -9.43 2.00
C LYS A 60 -0.85 -8.00 2.42
N ILE A 61 -1.41 -7.19 1.50
CA ILE A 61 -1.76 -5.79 1.77
C ILE A 61 -2.75 -5.72 2.93
N VAL A 62 -3.83 -6.51 2.89
CA VAL A 62 -4.87 -6.52 3.95
C VAL A 62 -4.29 -6.93 5.31
N LEU A 63 -3.46 -7.97 5.36
CA LEU A 63 -2.89 -8.49 6.61
C LEU A 63 -1.88 -7.53 7.27
N ALA A 64 -1.25 -6.66 6.49
CA ALA A 64 -0.32 -5.66 6.99
C ALA A 64 -0.99 -4.32 7.33
N VAL A 65 -2.32 -4.27 7.40
CA VAL A 65 -3.07 -3.07 7.74
C VAL A 65 -3.78 -3.30 9.08
N GLN A 66 -3.87 -2.26 9.92
CA GLN A 66 -4.67 -2.37 11.14
C GLN A 66 -6.16 -2.36 10.83
N LYS A 67 -6.95 -3.05 11.68
CA LYS A 67 -8.41 -3.21 11.51
C LYS A 67 -9.15 -1.87 11.33
N GLN A 68 -8.68 -0.82 12.01
CA GLN A 68 -9.24 0.54 11.89
C GLN A 68 -9.21 1.10 10.46
N ASN A 69 -8.26 0.64 9.64
CA ASN A 69 -8.06 1.11 8.26
C ASN A 69 -8.73 0.21 7.22
N TYR A 70 -9.41 -0.87 7.64
CA TYR A 70 -10.10 -1.78 6.71
C TYR A 70 -11.22 -1.07 5.94
N GLY A 71 -11.78 0.00 6.49
CA GLY A 71 -12.77 0.84 5.80
C GLY A 71 -12.31 1.32 4.42
N HIS A 72 -11.00 1.54 4.23
CA HIS A 72 -10.43 2.01 2.96
C HIS A 72 -10.25 0.90 1.91
N ILE A 73 -10.13 -0.36 2.34
CA ILE A 73 -9.71 -1.47 1.46
C ILE A 73 -10.70 -2.65 1.40
N GLN A 74 -11.72 -2.69 2.26
CA GLN A 74 -12.69 -3.79 2.31
C GLN A 74 -13.43 -4.02 0.99
N ASN A 75 -13.66 -2.95 0.23
CA ASN A 75 -14.35 -2.99 -1.07
C ASN A 75 -13.37 -3.10 -2.26
N ALA A 76 -12.07 -3.17 -2.00
CA ALA A 76 -11.08 -3.31 -3.08
C ALA A 76 -11.07 -4.75 -3.58
N GLU A 77 -11.28 -4.95 -4.87
CA GLU A 77 -11.30 -6.28 -5.51
C GLU A 77 -9.91 -6.69 -5.98
N THR A 78 -9.07 -5.72 -6.36
CA THR A 78 -7.71 -5.95 -6.85
C THR A 78 -6.66 -5.43 -5.87
N PRO A 79 -5.45 -6.03 -5.85
CA PRO A 79 -4.32 -5.51 -5.07
C PRO A 79 -3.95 -4.08 -5.46
N LYS A 80 -4.06 -3.74 -6.75
CA LYS A 80 -3.92 -2.36 -7.26
C LYS A 80 -4.89 -1.40 -6.60
N GLN A 81 -6.19 -1.72 -6.62
CA GLN A 81 -7.22 -0.87 -6.01
C GLN A 81 -7.00 -0.71 -4.50
N ALA A 82 -6.63 -1.79 -3.80
CA ALA A 82 -6.32 -1.73 -2.37
C ALA A 82 -5.14 -0.79 -2.11
N TRP A 83 -4.08 -0.89 -2.90
CA TRP A 83 -2.91 -0.03 -2.79
C TRP A 83 -3.22 1.44 -3.10
N GLU A 84 -3.98 1.71 -4.16
CA GLU A 84 -4.38 3.06 -4.54
C GLU A 84 -5.30 3.70 -3.51
N ASN A 85 -6.21 2.95 -2.90
CA ASN A 85 -7.06 3.46 -1.82
C ASN A 85 -6.23 3.89 -0.60
N LEU A 86 -5.26 3.05 -0.18
CA LEU A 86 -4.36 3.38 0.93
C LEU A 86 -3.47 4.58 0.59
N LYS A 87 -2.97 4.64 -0.65
CA LYS A 87 -2.21 5.78 -1.17
C LYS A 87 -3.05 7.05 -1.13
N ASN A 88 -4.27 7.04 -1.65
CA ASN A 88 -5.13 8.23 -1.63
C ASN A 88 -5.55 8.64 -0.20
N ALA A 89 -5.66 7.70 0.74
CA ALA A 89 -6.02 7.99 2.11
C ALA A 89 -4.85 8.58 2.94
N PHE A 90 -3.62 8.13 2.70
CA PHE A 90 -2.49 8.40 3.60
C PHE A 90 -1.27 9.04 2.93
N GLU A 91 -1.13 8.92 1.62
CA GLU A 91 -0.09 9.64 0.87
C GLU A 91 -0.51 11.09 0.76
N ASP A 92 0.11 11.93 1.58
CA ASP A 92 -0.09 13.36 1.49
C ASP A 92 0.40 13.84 0.13
N LYS A 93 -0.52 14.13 -0.78
CA LYS A 93 -0.25 15.08 -1.85
C LYS A 93 -0.06 16.39 -1.12
N GLY A 94 1.19 16.83 -0.95
CA GLY A 94 1.56 18.13 -0.43
C GLY A 94 1.01 19.27 -1.31
N LEU A 95 -0.31 19.38 -1.38
CA LEU A 95 -1.04 20.51 -1.93
C LEU A 95 -0.89 21.62 -0.91
N THR A 96 0.26 22.27 -1.00
CA THR A 96 0.38 23.72 -1.04
C THR A 96 -0.60 24.41 -0.11
N ARG A 97 -0.21 24.54 1.16
CA ARG A 97 -0.56 25.74 1.90
C ARG A 97 0.13 26.89 1.16
N LYS A 98 -0.49 27.38 0.07
CA LYS A 98 -0.17 28.66 -0.56
C LYS A 98 -0.48 29.68 0.53
N GLY A 99 0.52 29.96 1.37
CA GLY A 99 0.46 31.07 2.29
C GLY A 99 0.06 32.28 1.48
N TYR A 100 -1.08 32.88 1.84
CA TYR A 100 -1.49 34.17 1.33
C TYR A 100 -0.26 35.10 1.36
N PRO A 101 0.06 35.83 0.28
CA PRO A 101 1.06 36.88 0.38
C PRO A 101 0.53 37.87 1.44
N MET A 102 1.18 37.88 2.59
CA MET A 102 0.98 38.89 3.62
C MET A 102 1.39 40.21 2.96
N ASN A 103 0.38 41.01 2.59
CA ASN A 103 0.58 42.31 1.98
C ASN A 103 1.05 43.26 3.10
N ILE A 104 2.36 43.38 3.23
CA ILE A 104 3.02 44.44 4.00
C ILE A 104 3.60 45.40 2.95
N GLY A 105 2.77 46.35 2.53
CA GLY A 105 3.15 47.51 1.75
C GLY A 105 2.60 48.74 2.46
N LEU A 106 3.50 49.45 3.13
CA LEU A 106 3.31 50.78 3.73
C LEU A 106 2.95 51.82 2.66
#